data_AF-A0A0B7ALY5-F1
#
_entry.id   AF-A0A0B7ALY5-F1
#
_cell.length_a   1.000
_cell.length_b   1.000
_cell.length_c   1.000
_cell.angle_alpha   90.00
_cell.angle_beta   90.00
_cell.angle_gamma   90.00
#
_symmetry.space_group_name_H-M   'P 1'
#
loop_
_entity.id
_entity.type
_entity.pdbx_description
1 polymer ?
#
loop_
_entity_poly.entity_id
_entity_poly.type
_entity_poly.pdbx_seq_one_letter_code
_entity_poly.pdbx_strand_id
1 'polypeptide(L)'
;MPNFADKYNIGQEAQGSDRLIQEWERCLQNCYQVISEANTIFNSISSSAICNEVLKSSQGLEYVRSVIEIYRVACRVLTSVRSTAISTTELEKTFKSIDLAWNNLTAFLVGASILPKQTSLVFTHCILKLTSEHAHDLACGVCLLNVDATSAISWPHSGDSTIAS
;
A
#
# COMPACT_ATOMS: atom_id res chain seq x y z
N MET A 1 -30.31 -32.04 -18.14
CA MET A 1 -29.58 -32.71 -17.04
C MET A 1 -28.71 -31.66 -16.37
N PRO A 2 -28.65 -31.59 -15.02
CA PRO A 2 -27.78 -30.63 -14.33
C PRO A 2 -26.32 -31.02 -14.58
N ASN A 3 -25.49 -30.04 -14.90
CA ASN A 3 -24.07 -30.22 -15.20
C ASN A 3 -23.33 -30.55 -13.89
N PHE A 4 -22.74 -31.75 -13.81
CA PHE A 4 -22.00 -32.22 -12.62
C PHE A 4 -20.59 -31.58 -12.47
N ALA A 5 -20.19 -30.71 -13.40
CA ALA A 5 -18.89 -30.04 -13.39
C ALA A 5 -18.71 -29.05 -12.22
N ASP A 6 -19.82 -28.50 -11.68
CA ASP A 6 -19.75 -27.48 -10.61
C ASP A 6 -19.26 -28.04 -9.27
N LYS A 7 -19.36 -29.35 -9.04
CA LYS A 7 -18.98 -29.98 -7.77
C LYS A 7 -17.46 -30.12 -7.56
N TYR A 8 -16.66 -30.00 -8.61
CA TYR A 8 -15.20 -30.11 -8.53
C TYR A 8 -14.49 -28.74 -8.46
N ASN A 9 -15.22 -27.64 -8.69
CA ASN A 9 -14.64 -26.29 -8.74
C ASN A 9 -14.48 -25.67 -7.33
N ILE A 10 -15.33 -26.08 -6.38
CA ILE A 10 -15.36 -25.52 -5.01
C ILE A 10 -14.03 -25.77 -4.27
N GLY A 11 -13.36 -26.89 -4.53
CA GLY A 11 -12.07 -27.21 -3.90
C GLY A 11 -10.90 -26.40 -4.45
N GLN A 12 -10.93 -26.02 -5.73
CA GLN A 12 -9.88 -25.20 -6.36
C GLN A 12 -10.07 -23.71 -6.05
N GLU A 13 -11.31 -23.24 -6.01
CA GLU A 13 -11.64 -21.86 -5.61
C GLU A 13 -11.27 -21.60 -4.15
N ALA A 14 -11.59 -22.52 -3.23
CA ALA A 14 -11.23 -22.41 -1.82
C ALA A 14 -9.70 -22.43 -1.59
N GLN A 15 -8.96 -23.32 -2.28
CA GLN A 15 -7.50 -23.32 -2.21
C GLN A 15 -6.86 -22.06 -2.81
N GLY A 16 -7.48 -21.49 -3.86
CA GLY A 16 -7.07 -20.23 -4.46
C GLY A 16 -7.26 -19.05 -3.50
N SER A 17 -8.39 -19.00 -2.78
CA SER A 17 -8.64 -17.95 -1.79
C SER A 17 -7.71 -18.05 -0.58
N ASP A 18 -7.43 -19.25 -0.08
CA ASP A 18 -6.54 -19.44 1.08
C ASP A 18 -5.12 -18.96 0.78
N ARG A 19 -4.60 -19.30 -0.41
CA ARG A 19 -3.29 -18.82 -0.86
C ARG A 19 -3.27 -17.31 -1.01
N LEU A 20 -4.32 -16.71 -1.58
CA LEU A 20 -4.43 -15.27 -1.73
C LEU A 20 -4.43 -14.54 -0.38
N ILE A 21 -5.19 -15.05 0.59
CA ILE A 21 -5.21 -14.53 1.97
C ILE A 21 -3.80 -14.55 2.57
N GLN A 22 -3.09 -15.67 2.45
CA GLN A 22 -1.72 -15.80 2.97
C GLN A 22 -0.74 -14.80 2.32
N GLU A 23 -0.86 -14.56 1.02
CA GLU A 23 -0.03 -13.57 0.33
C GLU A 23 -0.37 -12.13 0.78
N TRP A 24 -1.65 -11.81 0.98
CA TRP A 24 -2.06 -10.52 1.54
C TRP A 24 -1.58 -10.32 2.97
N GLU A 25 -1.73 -11.31 3.85
CA GLU A 25 -1.25 -11.25 5.22
C GLU A 25 0.26 -11.02 5.28
N ARG A 26 1.03 -11.77 4.48
CA ARG A 26 2.49 -11.60 4.40
C ARG A 26 2.87 -10.21 3.90
N CYS A 27 2.22 -9.74 2.83
CA CYS A 27 2.47 -8.41 2.28
C CYS A 27 2.19 -7.31 3.32
N LEU A 28 1.04 -7.39 3.99
CA LEU A 28 0.62 -6.41 4.98
C LEU A 28 1.49 -6.44 6.24
N GLN A 29 1.90 -7.62 6.70
CA GLN A 29 2.81 -7.74 7.83
C GLN A 29 4.16 -7.09 7.54
N ASN A 30 4.69 -7.26 6.33
CA ASN A 30 5.92 -6.60 5.90
C ASN A 30 5.73 -5.07 5.80
N CYS A 31 4.59 -4.61 5.26
CA CYS A 31 4.28 -3.18 5.24
C CYS A 31 4.20 -2.60 6.66
N TYR A 32 3.53 -3.29 7.57
CA TYR A 32 3.42 -2.90 8.97
C TYR A 32 4.79 -2.78 9.63
N GLN A 33 5.68 -3.75 9.42
CA GLN A 33 7.03 -3.72 9.99
C GLN A 33 7.78 -2.45 9.58
N VAL A 34 7.81 -2.12 8.29
CA VAL A 34 8.51 -0.92 7.78
C VAL A 34 7.90 0.37 8.32
N ILE A 35 6.58 0.47 8.34
CA ILE A 35 5.87 1.68 8.83
C ILE A 35 6.07 1.84 10.35
N SER A 36 6.06 0.73 11.10
CA SER A 36 6.31 0.72 12.54
C SER A 36 7.76 1.10 12.85
N GLU A 37 8.73 0.58 12.09
CA GLU A 37 10.14 0.93 12.22
C GLU A 37 10.38 2.42 11.96
N ALA A 38 9.73 2.99 10.92
CA ALA A 38 9.76 4.42 10.68
C ALA A 38 9.22 5.23 11.89
N ASN A 39 8.14 4.76 12.54
CA ASN A 39 7.67 5.39 13.78
C ASN A 39 8.73 5.32 14.88
N THR A 40 9.35 4.16 15.09
CA THR A 40 10.40 4.00 16.11
C THR A 40 11.56 4.96 15.86
N ILE A 41 11.99 5.10 14.61
CA ILE A 41 13.05 6.03 14.22
C ILE A 41 12.66 7.47 14.57
N PHE A 42 11.50 7.96 14.10
CA PHE A 42 11.11 9.36 14.34
C PHE A 42 10.79 9.66 15.81
N ASN A 43 10.22 8.71 16.55
CA ASN A 43 9.98 8.87 17.99
C ASN A 43 11.27 8.85 18.81
N SER A 44 12.36 8.25 18.30
CA SER A 44 13.66 8.26 18.97
C SER A 44 14.40 9.60 18.87
N ILE A 45 13.93 10.51 18.00
CA ILE A 45 14.55 11.83 17.83
C ILE A 45 14.14 12.73 19.00
N SER A 46 15.13 13.17 19.77
CA SER A 46 14.96 13.88 21.04
C SER A 46 14.35 15.29 20.93
N SER A 47 14.30 15.87 19.73
CA SER A 47 13.77 17.21 19.50
C SER A 47 13.04 17.30 18.16
N SER A 48 11.89 17.98 18.16
CA SER A 48 11.10 18.25 16.96
C SER A 48 11.85 19.12 15.94
N ALA A 49 12.78 19.98 16.38
CA ALA A 49 13.62 20.77 15.49
C ALA A 49 14.56 19.87 14.67
N ILE A 50 15.24 18.94 15.36
CA ILE A 50 16.14 17.97 14.72
C ILE A 50 15.35 17.05 13.78
N CYS A 51 14.17 16.60 14.20
CA CYS A 51 13.30 15.78 13.37
C CYS A 51 12.92 16.52 12.06
N ASN A 52 12.54 17.79 12.16
CA ASN A 52 12.22 18.60 10.98
C ASN A 52 13.44 18.82 10.07
N GLU A 53 14.65 18.98 10.60
CA GLU A 53 15.87 19.07 9.81
C GLU A 53 16.14 17.76 9.06
N VAL A 54 16.01 16.62 9.73
CA VAL A 54 16.14 15.29 9.12
C VAL A 54 15.12 15.12 7.98
N LEU A 55 13.85 15.44 8.21
CA LEU A 55 12.79 15.32 7.22
C LEU A 55 12.97 16.24 6.00
N LYS A 56 13.70 17.35 6.15
CA LYS A 56 14.03 18.28 5.07
C LYS A 56 15.33 17.93 4.33
N SER A 57 16.15 17.03 4.88
CA SER A 57 17.32 16.51 4.19
C SER A 57 16.91 15.66 2.98
N SER A 58 17.78 15.57 1.97
CA SER A 58 17.55 14.71 0.80
C SER A 58 17.31 13.25 1.19
N GLN A 59 18.16 12.72 2.07
CA GLN A 59 18.08 11.33 2.54
C GLN A 59 16.82 11.06 3.37
N GLY A 60 16.47 11.97 4.30
CA GLY A 60 15.26 11.81 5.11
C GLY A 60 13.99 11.92 4.27
N LEU A 61 13.96 12.81 3.28
CA LEU A 61 12.86 12.95 2.35
C LEU A 61 12.68 11.70 1.47
N GLU A 62 13.77 11.15 0.93
CA GLU A 62 13.75 9.91 0.14
C GLU A 62 13.30 8.71 0.97
N TYR A 63 13.80 8.61 2.22
CA TYR A 63 13.35 7.59 3.16
C TYR A 63 11.84 7.67 3.39
N VAL A 64 11.32 8.86 3.72
CA VAL A 64 9.89 9.05 3.93
C VAL A 64 9.07 8.75 2.69
N ARG A 65 9.51 9.19 1.50
CA ARG A 65 8.83 8.86 0.24
C ARG A 65 8.74 7.35 0.04
N SER A 66 9.81 6.62 0.34
CA SER A 66 9.80 5.16 0.30
C SER A 66 8.78 4.56 1.28
N VAL A 67 8.72 5.06 2.51
CA VAL A 67 7.70 4.63 3.50
C VAL A 67 6.28 4.95 3.03
N ILE A 68 6.05 6.10 2.39
CA ILE A 68 4.76 6.46 1.79
C ILE A 68 4.38 5.45 0.69
N GLU A 69 5.32 5.08 -0.18
CA GLU A 69 5.07 4.07 -1.21
C GLU A 69 4.73 2.70 -0.62
N ILE A 70 5.35 2.32 0.51
CA ILE A 70 4.98 1.10 1.25
C ILE A 70 3.56 1.19 1.84
N TYR A 71 3.18 2.33 2.42
CA TYR A 71 1.80 2.52 2.85
C TYR A 71 0.80 2.44 1.69
N ARG A 72 1.16 2.96 0.51
CA ARG A 72 0.36 2.81 -0.72
C ARG A 72 0.21 1.34 -1.16
N VAL A 73 1.23 0.49 -0.96
CA VAL A 73 1.09 -0.97 -1.13
C VAL A 73 0.00 -1.51 -0.23
N ALA A 74 0.01 -1.16 1.06
CA ALA A 74 -1.02 -1.59 2.00
C ALA A 74 -2.42 -1.11 1.60
N CYS A 75 -2.58 0.15 1.15
CA CYS A 75 -3.85 0.68 0.64
C CYS A 75 -4.37 -0.07 -0.59
N ARG A 76 -3.47 -0.49 -1.49
CA ARG A 76 -3.84 -1.31 -2.66
C ARG A 76 -4.38 -2.67 -2.21
N VAL A 77 -3.67 -3.38 -1.34
CA VAL A 77 -4.13 -4.69 -0.81
C VAL A 77 -5.46 -4.54 -0.05
N LEU A 78 -5.62 -3.49 0.75
CA LEU A 78 -6.90 -3.19 1.43
C LEU A 78 -8.05 -2.96 0.44
N THR A 79 -7.78 -2.30 -0.69
CA THR A 79 -8.77 -2.11 -1.75
C THR A 79 -9.20 -3.46 -2.32
N SER A 80 -8.26 -4.37 -2.53
CA SER A 80 -8.49 -5.73 -3.04
C SER A 80 -9.34 -6.56 -2.10
N VAL A 81 -8.97 -6.61 -0.82
CA VAL A 81 -9.74 -7.26 0.26
C VAL A 81 -11.20 -6.79 0.24
N ARG A 82 -11.41 -5.47 0.19
CA ARG A 82 -12.76 -4.89 0.14
C ARG A 82 -13.51 -5.24 -1.14
N SER A 83 -12.83 -5.23 -2.29
CA SER A 83 -13.46 -5.51 -3.59
C SER A 83 -13.86 -6.98 -3.79
N THR A 84 -13.13 -7.89 -3.14
CA THR A 84 -13.36 -9.34 -3.20
C THR A 84 -14.28 -9.84 -2.10
N ALA A 85 -14.56 -9.01 -1.08
CA ALA A 85 -15.26 -9.39 0.14
C ALA A 85 -14.60 -10.54 0.92
N ILE A 86 -13.30 -10.79 0.69
CA ILE A 86 -12.51 -11.78 1.42
C ILE A 86 -11.85 -11.08 2.61
N SER A 87 -12.29 -11.38 3.83
CA SER A 87 -11.75 -10.79 5.07
C SER A 87 -11.53 -11.88 6.12
N THR A 88 -10.41 -11.78 6.86
CA THR A 88 -10.10 -12.59 8.03
C THR A 88 -9.87 -11.70 9.24
N THR A 89 -10.00 -12.25 10.44
CA THR A 89 -9.69 -11.56 11.70
C THR A 89 -8.25 -11.04 11.74
N GLU A 90 -7.32 -11.81 11.18
CA GLU A 90 -5.90 -11.52 11.08
C GLU A 90 -5.65 -10.35 10.12
N LEU A 91 -6.26 -10.37 8.93
CA LEU A 91 -6.19 -9.26 7.99
C LEU A 91 -6.72 -7.97 8.62
N GLU A 92 -7.90 -8.01 9.24
CA GLU A 92 -8.51 -6.85 9.90
C GLU A 92 -7.64 -6.29 11.03
N LYS A 93 -7.04 -7.17 11.83
CA LYS A 93 -6.12 -6.78 12.90
C LYS A 93 -4.89 -6.09 12.32
N THR A 94 -4.26 -6.67 11.30
CA THR A 94 -3.09 -6.10 10.64
C THR A 94 -3.41 -4.74 10.01
N PHE A 95 -4.57 -4.59 9.36
CA PHE A 95 -5.00 -3.30 8.82
C PHE A 95 -5.13 -2.22 9.89
N LYS A 96 -5.75 -2.54 11.04
CA LYS A 96 -5.86 -1.60 12.16
C LYS A 96 -4.48 -1.20 12.69
N SER A 97 -3.55 -2.15 12.77
CA SER A 97 -2.16 -1.87 13.18
C SER A 97 -1.43 -0.97 12.19
N ILE A 98 -1.59 -1.21 10.88
CA ILE A 98 -1.03 -0.35 9.83
C ILE A 98 -1.63 1.06 9.89
N ASP A 99 -2.95 1.17 10.02
CA ASP A 99 -3.63 2.47 10.06
C ASP A 99 -3.20 3.30 11.27
N LEU A 100 -3.11 2.67 12.44
CA LEU A 100 -2.58 3.32 13.64
C LEU A 100 -1.12 3.78 13.44
N ALA A 101 -0.26 2.92 12.90
CA ALA A 101 1.13 3.26 12.65
C ALA A 101 1.26 4.39 11.62
N TRP A 102 0.45 4.39 10.56
CA TRP A 102 0.40 5.46 9.58
C TRP A 102 -0.07 6.78 10.19
N ASN A 103 -1.17 6.77 10.95
CA ASN A 103 -1.69 7.96 11.63
C ASN A 103 -0.64 8.59 12.55
N ASN A 104 0.12 7.77 13.30
CA ASN A 104 1.25 8.26 14.11
C ASN A 104 2.33 8.91 13.24
N LEU A 105 2.68 8.33 12.09
CA LEU A 105 3.63 8.93 11.16
C LEU A 105 3.15 10.28 10.62
N THR A 106 1.86 10.41 10.30
CA THR A 106 1.33 11.65 9.73
C THR A 106 1.59 12.88 10.60
N ALA A 107 1.66 12.72 11.93
CA ALA A 107 1.98 13.80 12.85
C ALA A 107 3.36 14.43 12.56
N PHE A 108 4.33 13.62 12.13
CA PHE A 108 5.65 14.10 11.69
C PHE A 108 5.59 14.68 10.28
N LEU A 109 4.88 14.01 9.36
CA LEU A 109 4.83 14.39 7.94
C LEU A 109 4.16 15.74 7.69
N VAL A 110 3.13 16.07 8.49
CA VAL A 110 2.46 17.38 8.42
C VAL A 110 3.43 18.51 8.73
N GLY A 111 4.27 18.36 9.76
CA GLY A 111 5.27 19.36 10.13
C GLY A 111 6.30 19.65 9.03
N ALA A 112 6.59 18.64 8.20
CA ALA A 112 7.51 18.74 7.08
C ALA A 112 6.83 19.03 5.72
N SER A 113 5.49 19.16 5.66
CA SER A 113 4.74 19.38 4.41
C SER A 113 4.94 18.30 3.35
N ILE A 114 5.12 17.05 3.78
CA ILE A 114 5.39 15.87 2.92
C ILE A 114 4.27 14.83 2.95
N LEU A 115 3.14 15.17 3.57
CA LEU A 115 1.97 14.31 3.63
C LEU A 115 1.41 14.07 2.21
N PRO A 116 1.16 12.81 1.79
CA PRO A 116 0.54 12.54 0.50
C PRO A 116 -0.91 13.04 0.47
N LYS A 117 -1.41 13.36 -0.73
CA LYS A 117 -2.81 13.71 -0.93
C LYS A 117 -3.70 12.50 -0.60
N GLN A 118 -4.82 12.71 0.08
CA GLN A 118 -5.72 11.60 0.43
C GLN A 118 -6.19 10.82 -0.81
N THR A 119 -6.44 11.51 -1.93
CA THR A 119 -6.87 10.89 -3.19
C THR A 119 -5.81 9.96 -3.78
N SER A 120 -4.52 10.16 -3.50
CA SER A 120 -3.45 9.28 -3.99
C SER A 120 -3.28 7.99 -3.17
N LEU A 121 -4.07 7.84 -2.11
CA LEU A 121 -4.17 6.65 -1.26
C LEU A 121 -5.42 5.81 -1.58
N VAL A 122 -6.27 6.25 -2.52
CA VAL A 122 -7.51 5.58 -2.91
C VAL A 122 -7.33 4.90 -4.27
N PHE A 123 -7.47 3.58 -4.31
CA PHE A 123 -7.18 2.75 -5.49
C PHE A 123 -8.42 2.05 -6.07
N THR A 124 -9.63 2.48 -5.69
CA THR A 124 -10.89 1.87 -6.18
C THR A 124 -11.02 1.92 -7.71
N HIS A 125 -10.42 2.93 -8.36
CA HIS A 125 -10.35 3.03 -9.82
C HIS A 125 -9.42 2.00 -10.48
N CYS A 126 -8.54 1.35 -9.71
CA CYS A 126 -7.64 0.30 -10.18
C CYS A 126 -8.30 -1.09 -10.15
N ILE A 127 -9.54 -1.24 -9.65
CA ILE A 127 -10.20 -2.55 -9.58
C ILE A 127 -10.46 -3.05 -11.00
N LEU A 128 -9.97 -4.25 -11.31
CA LEU A 128 -10.17 -4.90 -12.60
C LEU A 128 -11.62 -5.40 -12.73
N LYS A 129 -12.19 -5.21 -13.92
CA LYS A 129 -13.45 -5.84 -14.30
C LYS A 129 -13.14 -7.20 -14.91
N LEU A 130 -13.53 -8.27 -14.22
CA LEU A 130 -13.29 -9.68 -14.58
C LEU A 130 -13.84 -10.11 -15.96
N THR A 131 -14.57 -9.23 -16.67
CA THR A 131 -15.18 -9.52 -17.98
C THR A 131 -14.26 -9.26 -19.17
N SER A 132 -13.03 -8.76 -18.97
CA SER A 132 -12.07 -8.55 -20.06
C SER A 132 -11.20 -9.80 -20.27
N GLU A 133 -11.05 -10.25 -21.51
CA GLU A 133 -10.21 -11.41 -21.90
C GLU A 133 -8.75 -11.28 -21.42
N HIS A 134 -8.28 -10.07 -21.12
CA HIS A 134 -6.93 -9.77 -20.64
C HIS A 134 -6.84 -9.40 -19.15
N ALA A 135 -7.87 -9.69 -18.35
CA ALA A 135 -7.89 -9.33 -16.93
C ALA A 135 -6.71 -9.96 -16.16
N HIS A 136 -6.28 -11.15 -16.54
CA HIS A 136 -5.15 -11.84 -15.92
C HIS A 136 -3.80 -11.15 -16.21
N ASP A 137 -3.60 -10.64 -17.43
CA ASP A 137 -2.34 -10.00 -17.83
C ASP A 137 -2.13 -8.64 -17.17
N LEU A 138 -3.24 -7.99 -16.77
CA LEU A 138 -3.25 -6.68 -16.15
C LEU A 138 -3.28 -6.74 -14.61
N ALA A 139 -3.46 -7.92 -14.03
CA ALA A 139 -3.60 -8.09 -12.58
C ALA A 139 -2.24 -8.07 -11.88
N CYS A 140 -2.11 -7.21 -10.87
CA CYS A 140 -1.00 -7.31 -9.93
C CYS A 140 -1.04 -8.68 -9.23
N GLY A 141 0.07 -9.41 -9.24
CA GLY A 141 0.17 -10.74 -8.61
C GLY A 141 -0.02 -10.76 -7.08
N VAL A 142 -0.15 -9.59 -6.43
CA VAL A 142 -0.44 -9.48 -5.00
C VAL A 142 -1.84 -8.88 -4.80
N CYS A 143 -2.07 -7.63 -5.19
CA CYS A 143 -3.33 -6.94 -4.92
C CYS A 143 -4.40 -7.16 -6.00
N LEU A 144 -4.14 -7.87 -7.10
CA LEU A 144 -5.12 -8.12 -8.17
C LEU A 144 -5.72 -6.84 -8.79
N LEU A 145 -5.14 -5.68 -8.51
CA LEU A 145 -5.52 -4.41 -9.13
C LEU A 145 -4.79 -4.26 -10.47
N ASN A 146 -5.36 -3.42 -11.34
CA ASN A 146 -4.81 -3.10 -12.65
C ASN A 146 -3.44 -2.41 -12.51
N VAL A 147 -2.39 -3.01 -13.08
CA VAL A 147 -1.03 -2.46 -13.07
C VAL A 147 -0.86 -1.23 -13.96
N ASP A 148 -1.68 -1.08 -14.99
CA ASP A 148 -1.67 0.06 -15.92
C ASP A 148 -2.52 1.24 -15.44
N ALA A 149 -3.28 1.05 -14.36
CA ALA A 149 -4.00 2.16 -13.74
C ALA A 149 -2.99 3.13 -13.10
N THR A 150 -2.69 4.22 -13.82
CA THR A 150 -1.76 5.25 -13.35
C THR A 150 -2.23 5.84 -12.03
N SER A 151 -1.46 5.58 -10.98
CA SER A 151 -1.63 6.23 -9.69
C SER A 151 -1.00 7.63 -9.73
N ALA A 152 -1.76 8.67 -9.40
CA ALA A 152 -1.45 10.07 -9.69
C ALA A 152 -0.36 10.72 -8.81
N ILE A 153 0.80 10.08 -8.61
CA ILE A 153 1.94 10.70 -7.91
C ILE A 153 3.15 10.75 -8.84
N SER A 154 3.48 11.95 -9.31
CA SER A 154 4.83 12.31 -9.71
C SER A 154 5.49 13.03 -8.54
N TRP A 155 6.49 12.42 -7.92
CA TRP A 155 7.37 13.15 -7.01
C TRP A 155 8.20 14.11 -7.89
N PRO A 156 8.34 15.40 -7.52
CA PRO A 156 9.30 16.25 -8.21
C PRO A 156 10.69 15.61 -8.06
N HIS A 157 11.27 15.17 -9.18
CA HIS A 157 12.62 14.66 -9.22
C HIS A 157 13.54 15.78 -8.71
N SER A 158 14.23 15.52 -7.61
CA SER A 158 15.34 16.35 -7.14
C SER A 158 16.51 16.13 -8.10
N GLY A 159 16.50 16.85 -9.23
CA GLY A 159 17.48 16.64 -10.30
C GLY A 159 17.68 17.77 -11.32
N ASP A 160 16.74 18.70 -11.51
CA ASP A 160 16.96 19.82 -12.45
C ASP A 160 17.47 21.07 -11.73
N SER A 161 18.73 21.00 -11.28
CA SER A 161 19.56 22.21 -11.15
C SER A 161 20.11 22.55 -12.52
N THR A 162 19.26 23.10 -13.40
CA THR A 162 19.78 23.79 -14.59
C THR A 162 20.40 25.09 -14.10
N ILE A 163 21.73 25.10 -14.04
CA ILE A 163 22.54 26.29 -13.84
C ILE A 163 22.23 27.22 -15.02
N ALA A 164 21.42 28.25 -14.79
CA ALA A 164 21.32 29.37 -15.70
C ALA A 164 22.68 30.09 -15.67
N SER A 165 23.41 29.99 -16.78
CA SER A 165 24.55 30.85 -17.11
C SER A 165 24.07 32.09 -17.85
#